data_AF-A0A7S1Z703-F1
#
_entry.id   AF-A0A7S1Z703-F1
#
_cell.length_a   1.000
_cell.length_b   1.000
_cell.length_c   1.000
_cell.angle_alpha   90.00
_cell.angle_beta   90.00
_cell.angle_gamma   90.00
#
_symmetry.space_group_name_H-M   'P 1'
#
loop_
_entity.id
_entity.type
_entity.pdbx_description
1 polymer ?
#
loop_
_entity_poly.entity_id
_entity_poly.type
_entity_poly.pdbx_seq_one_letter_code
_entity_poly.pdbx_strand_id
1 'polypeptide(L)'
;GWVARGGLEREDQIFCLDATQVTEAQADPKVDVLALVESNMAPIRRVRHVKTWPVLIDSRGKIVRGVRKREDGAKVEEGTLLGDPISPGKVRGAAKVLGSPYEKPLMPGEVLVARHTEPSWTPV
;
A
#
# COMPACT_ATOMS: atom_id res chain seq x y z
N GLY A 1 -23.57 -4.22 -18.63
CA GLY A 1 -22.23 -4.72 -18.21
C GLY A 1 -22.33 -6.15 -17.72
N TRP A 2 -21.22 -6.77 -17.31
CA TRP A 2 -21.22 -8.17 -16.83
C TRP A 2 -22.12 -8.41 -15.62
N VAL A 3 -22.29 -7.42 -14.73
CA VAL A 3 -23.22 -7.53 -13.58
C VAL A 3 -24.65 -7.85 -14.01
N ALA A 4 -25.19 -7.12 -14.98
CA ALA A 4 -26.55 -7.33 -15.49
C ALA A 4 -26.76 -8.70 -16.17
N ARG A 5 -25.67 -9.35 -16.60
CA ARG A 5 -25.69 -10.68 -17.23
C ARG A 5 -25.26 -11.80 -16.28
N GLY A 6 -25.05 -11.50 -14.99
CA GLY A 6 -24.61 -12.47 -13.98
C GLY A 6 -23.14 -12.90 -14.10
N GLY A 7 -22.33 -12.23 -14.93
CA GLY A 7 -20.89 -12.51 -15.04
C GLY A 7 -20.04 -11.85 -13.96
N LEU A 8 -20.60 -10.90 -13.20
CA LEU A 8 -20.03 -10.33 -11.98
C LEU A 8 -21.14 -10.16 -10.95
N GLU A 9 -20.82 -10.25 -9.66
CA GLU A 9 -21.75 -9.94 -8.58
C GLU A 9 -21.81 -8.44 -8.29
N ARG A 10 -20.67 -7.76 -8.42
CA ARG A 10 -20.53 -6.31 -8.22
C ARG A 10 -19.59 -5.68 -9.24
N GLU A 11 -19.78 -4.40 -9.50
CA GLU A 11 -18.99 -3.67 -10.50
C GLU A 11 -17.50 -3.60 -10.15
N ASP A 12 -17.14 -3.54 -8.86
CA ASP A 12 -15.75 -3.45 -8.38
C ASP A 12 -14.94 -4.72 -8.63
N GLN A 13 -15.58 -5.87 -8.89
CA GLN A 13 -14.88 -7.11 -9.23
C GLN A 13 -14.15 -7.03 -10.58
N ILE A 14 -14.44 -6.02 -11.41
CA ILE A 14 -13.64 -5.72 -12.61
C ILE A 14 -12.15 -5.51 -12.28
N PHE A 15 -11.84 -4.95 -11.11
CA PHE A 15 -10.46 -4.71 -10.66
C PHE A 15 -9.75 -5.98 -10.18
N CYS A 16 -10.46 -7.10 -10.10
CA CYS A 16 -9.87 -8.39 -9.84
C CYS A 16 -9.37 -9.06 -11.12
N LEU A 17 -9.61 -8.49 -12.31
CA LEU A 17 -9.21 -9.02 -13.60
C LEU A 17 -8.03 -8.21 -14.17
N ASP A 18 -7.19 -8.86 -14.97
CA ASP A 18 -6.20 -8.15 -15.79
C ASP A 18 -6.80 -7.72 -17.15
N ALA A 19 -6.08 -6.87 -17.87
CA ALA A 19 -6.55 -6.31 -19.14
C ALA A 19 -6.77 -7.38 -20.23
N THR A 20 -5.99 -8.46 -20.22
CA THR A 20 -6.12 -9.57 -21.18
C THR A 20 -7.40 -10.34 -20.89
N GLN A 21 -7.63 -10.72 -19.63
CA GLN A 21 -8.84 -11.39 -19.19
C GLN A 21 -10.09 -10.56 -19.50
N VAL A 22 -10.01 -9.24 -19.31
CA VAL A 22 -11.11 -8.35 -19.68
C VAL A 22 -11.39 -8.40 -21.18
N THR A 23 -10.34 -8.35 -22.00
CA THR A 23 -10.45 -8.38 -23.47
C THR A 23 -11.03 -9.71 -23.96
N GLU A 24 -10.55 -10.84 -23.42
CA GLU A 24 -11.02 -12.18 -23.76
C GLU A 24 -12.50 -12.37 -23.39
N ALA A 25 -12.89 -11.97 -22.19
CA ALA A 25 -14.28 -12.07 -21.73
C ALA A 25 -15.25 -11.12 -22.46
N GLN A 26 -14.74 -10.07 -23.12
CA GLN A 26 -15.54 -9.23 -24.01
C GLN A 26 -15.73 -9.89 -25.38
N ALA A 27 -14.71 -10.58 -25.87
CA ALA A 27 -14.74 -11.26 -27.17
C ALA A 27 -15.55 -12.57 -27.14
N ASP A 28 -15.48 -13.34 -26.06
CA ASP A 28 -16.20 -14.59 -25.90
C ASP A 28 -17.15 -14.57 -24.68
N PRO A 29 -18.48 -14.48 -24.90
CA PRO A 29 -19.48 -14.53 -23.84
C PRO A 29 -19.51 -15.84 -23.02
N LYS A 30 -18.79 -16.89 -23.44
CA LYS A 30 -18.71 -18.16 -22.72
C LYS A 30 -17.67 -18.14 -21.60
N VAL A 31 -16.80 -17.13 -21.54
CA VAL A 31 -15.82 -17.00 -20.48
C VAL A 31 -16.52 -16.80 -19.13
N ASP A 32 -16.19 -17.66 -18.17
CA ASP A 32 -16.67 -17.53 -16.80
C ASP A 32 -15.83 -16.48 -16.05
N VAL A 33 -16.34 -15.24 -16.08
CA VAL A 33 -15.69 -14.09 -15.47
C VAL A 33 -15.60 -14.22 -13.94
N LEU A 34 -16.57 -14.85 -13.28
CA LEU A 34 -16.53 -15.05 -11.82
C LEU A 34 -15.45 -16.05 -11.42
N ALA A 35 -15.26 -17.12 -12.21
CA ALA A 35 -14.17 -18.06 -11.98
C ALA A 35 -12.79 -17.39 -12.08
N LEU A 36 -12.62 -16.44 -13.02
CA LEU A 36 -11.39 -15.65 -13.13
C LEU A 36 -11.18 -14.75 -11.91
N VAL A 37 -12.23 -14.07 -11.43
CA VAL A 37 -12.18 -13.25 -10.21
C VAL A 37 -11.74 -14.09 -9.02
N GLU A 38 -12.34 -15.27 -8.81
CA GLU A 38 -11.99 -16.12 -7.67
C GLU A 38 -10.56 -16.68 -7.78
N SER A 39 -10.13 -17.08 -8.97
CA SER A 39 -8.76 -17.53 -9.22
C SER A 39 -7.73 -16.43 -8.90
N ASN A 40 -7.96 -15.21 -9.37
CA ASN A 40 -7.05 -14.08 -9.15
C ASN A 40 -7.05 -13.62 -7.68
N MET A 41 -8.19 -13.71 -6.99
CA MET A 41 -8.29 -13.32 -5.58
C MET A 41 -7.77 -14.38 -4.61
N ALA A 42 -7.76 -15.67 -4.99
CA ALA A 42 -7.26 -16.75 -4.16
C ALA A 42 -5.85 -16.51 -3.57
N PRO A 43 -4.81 -16.13 -4.33
CA PRO A 43 -3.49 -15.81 -3.77
C PRO A 43 -3.52 -14.54 -2.89
N ILE A 44 -4.26 -13.51 -3.27
CA ILE A 44 -4.39 -12.26 -2.52
C ILE A 44 -5.00 -12.51 -1.13
N ARG A 45 -6.04 -13.36 -1.05
CA ARG A 45 -6.68 -13.75 0.22
C ARG A 45 -5.69 -14.41 1.17
N ARG A 46 -4.76 -15.25 0.68
CA ARG A 46 -3.74 -15.92 1.52
C ARG A 46 -2.80 -14.93 2.21
N VAL A 47 -2.47 -13.82 1.54
CA VAL A 47 -1.49 -12.83 2.02
C VAL A 47 -2.14 -11.58 2.61
N ARG A 48 -3.46 -11.54 2.78
CA ARG A 48 -4.20 -10.35 3.26
C ARG A 48 -3.77 -9.85 4.65
N HIS A 49 -3.17 -10.73 5.45
CA HIS A 49 -2.64 -10.40 6.77
C HIS A 49 -1.28 -9.66 6.71
N VAL A 50 -0.57 -9.71 5.58
CA VAL A 50 0.72 -9.04 5.38
C VAL A 50 0.50 -7.54 5.24
N LYS A 51 0.88 -6.78 6.28
CA LYS A 51 0.70 -5.32 6.30
C LYS A 51 1.79 -4.58 5.54
N THR A 52 3.03 -5.05 5.61
CA THR A 52 4.20 -4.41 4.97
C THR A 52 4.92 -5.44 4.12
N TRP A 53 4.95 -5.18 2.82
CA TRP A 53 5.67 -6.03 1.88
C TRP A 53 7.18 -5.79 1.99
N PRO A 54 8.00 -6.85 1.94
CA PRO A 54 9.44 -6.71 1.91
C PRO A 54 9.89 -6.03 0.61
N VAL A 55 10.89 -5.16 0.72
CA VAL A 55 11.47 -4.44 -0.43
C VAL A 55 12.35 -5.36 -1.29
N LEU A 56 13.01 -6.33 -0.66
CA LEU A 56 13.90 -7.27 -1.33
C LEU A 56 13.63 -8.71 -0.87
N ILE A 57 13.29 -9.55 -1.84
CA ILE A 57 13.17 -11.01 -1.69
C ILE A 57 14.05 -11.64 -2.77
N ASP A 58 14.91 -12.59 -2.41
CA ASP A 58 15.67 -13.36 -3.40
C ASP A 58 14.88 -14.58 -3.91
N SER A 59 15.41 -15.27 -4.94
CA SER A 59 14.76 -16.44 -5.56
C SER A 59 14.55 -17.63 -4.62
N ARG A 60 15.18 -17.65 -3.44
CA ARG A 60 15.01 -18.68 -2.41
C ARG A 60 13.92 -18.30 -1.40
N GLY A 61 13.28 -17.14 -1.58
CA GLY A 61 12.31 -16.59 -0.64
C GLY A 61 12.94 -15.89 0.57
N LYS A 62 14.25 -15.62 0.56
CA LYS A 62 14.90 -14.91 1.67
C LYS A 62 14.53 -13.43 1.63
N ILE A 63 13.92 -12.94 2.71
CA ILE A 63 13.66 -11.52 2.91
C ILE A 63 14.93 -10.85 3.44
N VAL A 64 15.49 -9.92 2.68
CA VAL A 64 16.65 -9.13 3.10
C VAL A 64 16.15 -7.84 3.76
N ARG A 65 16.48 -7.67 5.04
CA ARG A 65 16.16 -6.46 5.82
C ARG A 65 17.43 -5.67 6.06
N GLY A 66 17.45 -4.41 5.61
CA GLY A 66 18.50 -3.47 5.98
C GLY A 66 18.32 -2.99 7.42
N VAL A 67 19.41 -2.89 8.17
CA VAL A 67 19.44 -2.21 9.47
C VAL A 67 20.01 -0.81 9.24
N ARG A 68 19.23 0.23 9.52
CA ARG A 68 19.72 1.62 9.46
C ARG A 68 20.71 1.85 10.60
N LYS A 69 21.81 2.51 10.29
CA LYS A 69 22.85 2.95 11.24
C LYS A 69 23.16 4.42 10.97
N ARG A 70 23.67 5.13 11.98
CA ARG A 70 24.18 6.49 11.76
C ARG A 70 25.43 6.42 10.89
N GLU A 71 25.57 7.38 9.97
CA GLU A 71 26.72 7.46 9.06
C GLU A 71 28.03 7.70 9.82
N ASP A 72 27.97 8.48 10.91
CA ASP A 72 29.11 8.77 11.78
C ASP A 72 29.48 7.61 12.73
N GLY A 73 28.80 6.47 12.63
CA GLY A 73 29.05 5.29 13.45
C GLY A 73 28.68 5.43 14.93
N ALA A 74 28.10 6.56 15.35
CA ALA A 74 27.73 6.76 16.74
C ALA A 74 26.55 5.86 17.15
N LYS A 75 26.48 5.54 18.45
CA LYS A 75 25.36 4.77 19.02
C LYS A 75 24.06 5.57 18.88
N VAL A 76 23.00 4.86 18.54
CA VAL A 76 21.64 5.39 18.49
C VAL A 76 21.06 5.25 19.89
N GLU A 77 20.58 6.34 20.46
CA GLU A 77 19.90 6.32 21.77
C GLU A 77 18.63 5.46 21.70
N GLU A 78 18.32 4.79 22.80
CA GLU A 78 17.13 3.96 22.90
C GLU A 78 15.87 4.77 22.62
N GLY A 79 14.95 4.21 21.82
CA GLY A 79 13.73 4.89 21.39
C GLY A 79 13.88 5.81 20.18
N THR A 80 15.10 6.05 19.66
CA THR A 80 15.29 6.85 18.45
C THR A 80 14.91 6.07 17.19
N LEU A 81 14.02 6.64 16.38
CA LEU A 81 13.67 6.11 15.06
C LEU A 81 14.56 6.73 13.98
N LEU A 82 15.27 5.90 13.21
CA LEU A 82 16.11 6.35 12.09
C LEU A 82 15.33 6.34 10.77
N GLY A 83 15.55 7.38 9.96
CA GLY A 83 15.01 7.51 8.60
C GLY A 83 16.03 8.10 7.64
N ASP A 84 15.58 8.49 6.45
CA ASP A 84 16.38 9.23 5.47
C ASP A 84 16.14 10.74 5.64
N PRO A 85 17.20 11.58 5.63
CA PRO A 85 17.04 13.03 5.67
C PRO A 85 16.51 13.54 4.33
N ILE A 86 15.38 14.27 4.35
CA ILE A 86 14.78 14.87 3.15
C ILE A 86 14.93 16.40 3.11
N SER A 87 14.83 17.05 4.26
CA SER A 87 14.91 18.51 4.39
C SER A 87 15.73 18.92 5.62
N PRO A 88 16.58 19.96 5.53
CA PRO A 88 17.34 20.45 6.67
C PRO A 88 16.44 21.16 7.69
N GLY A 89 16.73 20.96 8.98
CA GLY A 89 16.04 21.63 10.08
C GLY A 89 15.84 20.72 11.29
N LYS A 90 15.54 21.32 12.43
CA LYS A 90 15.15 20.61 13.66
C LYS A 90 13.95 21.32 14.27
N VAL A 91 12.87 20.57 14.48
CA VAL A 91 11.62 21.07 15.08
C VAL A 91 11.12 20.07 16.12
N ARG A 92 10.24 20.53 17.00
CA ARG A 92 9.55 19.70 17.99
C ARG A 92 8.08 20.09 18.03
N GLY A 93 7.21 19.10 18.06
CA GLY A 93 5.76 19.26 18.11
C GLY A 93 5.08 17.97 18.53
N ALA A 94 3.78 18.02 18.77
CA ALA A 94 3.00 16.82 19.05
C ALA A 94 2.91 15.95 17.78
N ALA A 95 3.24 14.67 17.89
CA ALA A 95 3.12 13.74 16.77
C ALA A 95 1.64 13.46 16.48
N LYS A 96 1.19 13.74 15.25
CA LYS A 96 -0.15 13.43 14.79
C LYS A 96 -0.10 12.30 13.77
N VAL A 97 -0.44 11.10 14.25
CA VAL A 97 -0.46 9.89 13.43
C VAL A 97 -1.76 9.82 12.65
N LEU A 98 -1.68 9.89 11.32
CA LEU A 98 -2.84 9.86 10.41
C LEU A 98 -2.68 8.77 9.36
N GLY A 99 -3.76 8.02 9.10
CA GLY A 99 -3.80 7.03 8.02
C GLY A 99 -4.24 7.61 6.67
N SER A 100 -4.90 8.77 6.70
CA SER A 100 -5.50 9.45 5.55
C SER A 100 -5.57 10.96 5.82
N PRO A 101 -5.44 11.83 4.81
CA PRO A 101 -5.57 13.28 4.99
C PRO A 101 -6.99 13.70 5.39
N TYR A 102 -7.98 12.82 5.22
CA TYR A 102 -9.40 13.09 5.50
C TYR A 102 -9.85 12.69 6.91
N GLU A 103 -8.95 12.18 7.76
CA GLU A 103 -9.30 11.71 9.10
C GLU A 103 -9.62 12.86 10.06
N LYS A 104 -8.73 13.86 10.15
CA LYS A 104 -8.84 15.04 11.02
C LYS A 104 -7.84 16.12 10.61
N PRO A 105 -8.12 17.41 10.86
CA PRO A 105 -7.23 18.50 10.45
C PRO A 105 -5.89 18.44 11.17
N LEU A 106 -4.79 18.79 10.50
CA LEU A 106 -3.49 19.05 11.11
C LEU A 106 -3.50 20.49 11.67
N MET A 107 -3.07 20.66 12.92
CA MET A 107 -3.06 21.95 13.60
C MET A 107 -1.64 22.55 13.57
N PRO A 108 -1.51 23.88 13.59
CA PRO A 108 -0.20 24.53 13.69
C PRO A 108 0.62 24.01 14.87
N GLY A 109 1.89 23.66 14.62
CA GLY A 109 2.82 23.14 15.62
C GLY A 109 2.77 21.62 15.83
N GLU A 110 1.86 20.90 15.17
CA GLU A 110 1.87 19.43 15.13
C GLU A 110 2.87 18.90 14.08
N VAL A 111 3.38 17.69 14.30
CA VAL A 111 4.25 16.96 13.37
C VAL A 111 3.44 15.81 12.77
N LEU A 112 3.18 15.88 11.47
CA LEU A 112 2.49 14.81 10.75
C LEU A 112 3.34 13.52 10.73
N VAL A 113 2.73 12.42 11.13
CA VAL A 113 3.29 11.06 10.99
C VAL A 113 2.30 10.24 10.17
N ALA A 114 2.68 9.89 8.94
CA ALA A 114 1.87 9.10 8.03
C ALA A 114 2.67 7.92 7.51
N ARG A 115 1.98 6.88 7.03
CA ARG A 115 2.63 5.72 6.42
C ARG A 115 3.29 6.06 5.07
N HIS A 116 2.63 6.93 4.32
CA HIS A 116 3.04 7.46 3.03
C HIS A 116 2.33 8.79 2.81
N THR A 117 3.02 9.76 2.24
CA THR A 117 2.47 11.08 1.89
C THR A 117 2.34 11.18 0.38
N GLU A 118 1.12 11.40 -0.09
CA GLU A 118 0.73 11.55 -1.49
C GLU A 118 0.31 13.01 -1.77
N PRO A 119 0.14 13.44 -3.04
CA PRO A 119 -0.32 14.80 -3.35
C PRO A 119 -1.64 15.21 -2.67
N SER A 120 -2.49 14.24 -2.30
CA SER A 120 -3.72 14.45 -1.53
C SER A 120 -3.49 15.01 -0.12
N TRP A 121 -2.24 14.98 0.38
CA TRP A 121 -1.82 15.57 1.65
C TRP A 121 -1.43 17.06 1.51
N THR A 122 -1.63 17.66 0.34
CA THR A 122 -1.42 19.10 0.11
C THR A 122 -2.76 19.74 -0.26
N PRO A 123 -3.21 20.84 0.38
CA PRO A 123 -2.52 21.67 1.38
C PRO A 123 -3.01 21.31 2.80
N VAL A 124 -2.55 20.19 3.35
CA VAL A 124 -2.80 19.87 4.77
C VAL A 124 -1.84 20.69 5.64
#